data_AF-A0A960PAL7-F1
#
_entry.id   AF-A0A960PAL7-F1
#
_cell.length_a   1.000
_cell.length_b   1.000
_cell.length_c   1.000
_cell.angle_alpha   90.00
_cell.angle_beta   90.00
_cell.angle_gamma   90.00
#
_symmetry.space_group_name_H-M   'P 1'
#
loop_
_entity.id
_entity.type
_entity.pdbx_description
1 polymer ?
#
loop_
_entity_poly.entity_id
_entity_poly.type
_entity_poly.pdbx_seq_one_letter_code
_entity_poly.pdbx_strand_id
1 'polypeptide(L)'
;MTRLAFILCAAALVAAPGLRAAEVSPQAAAIRKQIVDVERSIDRRFRSLQDAQPMTLLGAARGVYLDGYGAVFTLEVNLYPSAALSPFRQSYSEEEKRQLNVRKKQRLEDLEEKAREILVEESAKLTGLPDGEKIALAVSLFHFAWEDLTGLPRQLVMAAAQDLLAQARSGSLDVADMRRKFAPEYF
;
A
#
# COMPACT_ATOMS: atom_id res chain seq x y z
N MET A 1 -42.43 -57.60 -33.97
CA MET A 1 -43.25 -57.25 -32.79
C MET A 1 -42.31 -57.21 -31.59
N THR A 2 -42.36 -56.13 -30.79
CA THR A 2 -41.95 -56.00 -29.37
C THR A 2 -40.48 -56.33 -28.98
N ARG A 3 -39.56 -55.35 -28.88
CA ARG A 3 -39.23 -54.41 -27.75
C ARG A 3 -38.73 -55.07 -26.44
N LEU A 4 -37.47 -54.81 -26.05
CA LEU A 4 -36.96 -54.58 -24.67
C LEU A 4 -35.49 -54.09 -24.75
N ALA A 5 -35.23 -52.78 -24.82
CA ALA A 5 -35.00 -51.86 -23.70
C ALA A 5 -33.74 -52.17 -22.85
N PHE A 6 -32.56 -51.82 -23.37
CA PHE A 6 -31.38 -51.58 -22.54
C PHE A 6 -31.34 -50.10 -22.18
N ILE A 7 -31.46 -49.81 -20.88
CA ILE A 7 -31.40 -48.47 -20.31
C ILE A 7 -29.94 -48.00 -20.34
N LEU A 8 -29.63 -47.08 -21.25
CA LEU A 8 -28.40 -46.31 -21.23
C LEU A 8 -28.63 -45.13 -20.27
N CYS A 9 -28.06 -45.19 -19.07
CA CYS A 9 -27.96 -44.02 -18.19
C CYS A 9 -26.98 -43.03 -18.82
N ALA A 10 -27.51 -42.06 -19.58
CA ALA A 10 -26.77 -40.88 -19.97
C ALA A 10 -26.55 -40.00 -18.73
N ALA A 11 -25.33 -40.02 -18.18
CA ALA A 11 -24.89 -38.98 -17.26
C ALA A 11 -24.70 -37.70 -18.06
N ALA A 12 -25.74 -36.86 -18.08
CA ALA A 12 -25.64 -35.49 -18.57
C ALA A 12 -24.74 -34.71 -17.61
N LEU A 13 -23.46 -34.57 -17.97
CA LEU A 13 -22.54 -33.66 -17.31
C LEU A 13 -22.99 -32.23 -17.64
N VAL A 14 -23.73 -31.63 -16.73
CA VAL A 14 -24.09 -30.20 -16.78
C VAL A 14 -22.78 -29.42 -16.69
N ALA A 15 -22.32 -28.90 -17.82
CA ALA A 15 -21.22 -27.94 -17.87
C ALA A 15 -21.67 -26.69 -17.10
N ALA A 16 -21.21 -26.51 -15.87
CA ALA A 16 -21.33 -25.26 -15.14
C ALA A 16 -20.37 -24.24 -15.79
N PRO A 17 -20.85 -23.20 -16.49
CA PRO A 17 -19.99 -22.17 -17.04
C PRO A 17 -19.74 -21.16 -15.92
N GLY A 18 -18.84 -21.48 -15.01
CA GLY A 18 -18.68 -20.61 -13.85
C GLY A 18 -17.76 -21.14 -12.79
N LEU A 19 -16.52 -21.42 -13.17
CA LEU A 19 -15.33 -21.20 -12.35
C LEU A 19 -14.13 -21.58 -13.23
N ARG A 20 -13.80 -20.73 -14.22
CA ARG A 20 -12.43 -20.76 -14.70
C ARG A 20 -11.60 -20.20 -13.57
N ALA A 21 -10.73 -21.02 -12.97
CA ALA A 21 -9.61 -20.51 -12.22
C ALA A 21 -8.95 -19.45 -13.10
N ALA A 22 -8.80 -18.23 -12.60
CA ALA A 22 -8.09 -17.19 -13.33
C ALA A 22 -6.69 -17.74 -13.63
N GLU A 23 -6.42 -18.06 -14.90
CA GLU A 23 -5.10 -18.50 -15.32
C GLU A 23 -4.16 -17.32 -15.07
N VAL A 24 -3.32 -17.44 -14.05
CA VAL A 24 -2.32 -16.43 -13.72
C VAL A 24 -1.36 -16.38 -14.90
N SER A 25 -1.29 -15.24 -15.57
CA SER A 25 -0.36 -15.06 -16.68
C SER A 25 1.08 -15.31 -16.20
N PRO A 26 1.98 -15.86 -17.05
CA PRO A 26 3.39 -16.03 -16.67
C PRO A 26 4.04 -14.72 -16.20
N GLN A 27 3.62 -13.59 -16.77
CA GLN A 27 4.02 -12.24 -16.37
C GLN A 27 3.57 -11.90 -14.95
N ALA A 28 2.28 -12.10 -14.63
CA ALA A 28 1.75 -11.90 -13.28
C ALA A 28 2.47 -12.78 -12.24
N ALA A 29 2.77 -14.04 -12.59
CA ALA A 29 3.54 -14.93 -11.73
C ALA A 29 4.98 -14.44 -11.50
N ALA A 30 5.62 -13.85 -12.52
CA ALA A 30 6.95 -13.27 -12.40
C ALA A 30 6.95 -12.02 -11.51
N ILE A 31 5.98 -11.11 -11.68
CA ILE A 31 5.85 -9.90 -10.85
C ILE A 31 5.60 -10.27 -9.38
N ARG A 32 4.73 -11.25 -9.12
CA ARG A 32 4.46 -11.73 -7.75
C ARG A 32 5.71 -12.20 -7.01
N LYS A 33 6.69 -12.76 -7.71
CA LYS A 33 7.98 -13.17 -7.10
C LYS A 33 8.84 -11.98 -6.66
N GLN A 34 8.65 -10.82 -7.28
CA GLN A 34 9.42 -9.60 -7.02
C GLN A 34 8.85 -8.79 -5.83
N ILE A 35 7.57 -9.02 -5.48
CA ILE A 35 6.88 -8.30 -4.40
C ILE A 35 7.64 -8.37 -3.08
N VAL A 36 8.16 -9.54 -2.70
CA VAL A 36 8.88 -9.73 -1.43
C VAL A 36 10.15 -8.88 -1.34
N ASP A 37 10.82 -8.65 -2.46
CA ASP A 37 12.02 -7.81 -2.49
C ASP A 37 11.68 -6.32 -2.38
N VAL A 38 10.52 -5.92 -2.91
CA VAL A 38 9.98 -4.56 -2.72
C VAL A 38 9.55 -4.36 -1.28
N GLU A 39 8.81 -5.29 -0.68
CA GLU A 39 8.40 -5.23 0.74
C GLU A 39 9.61 -5.00 1.66
N ARG A 40 10.65 -5.82 1.52
CA ARG A 40 11.90 -5.70 2.30
C ARG A 40 12.60 -4.36 2.09
N SER A 41 12.50 -3.80 0.88
CA SER A 41 13.09 -2.49 0.60
C SER A 41 12.34 -1.35 1.26
N ILE A 42 11.00 -1.37 1.16
CA ILE A 42 10.13 -0.42 1.84
C ILE A 42 10.43 -0.44 3.34
N ASP A 43 10.48 -1.64 3.95
CA ASP A 43 10.81 -1.80 5.37
C ASP A 43 12.15 -1.17 5.74
N ARG A 44 13.21 -1.39 4.94
CA ARG A 44 14.53 -0.80 5.20
C ARG A 44 14.53 0.72 5.09
N ARG A 45 13.84 1.27 4.09
CA ARG A 45 13.73 2.72 3.87
C ARG A 45 12.97 3.39 5.02
N PHE A 46 11.86 2.79 5.46
CA PHE A 46 11.12 3.30 6.61
C PHE A 46 11.92 3.20 7.91
N ARG A 47 12.66 2.10 8.14
CA ARG A 47 13.55 1.98 9.30
C ARG A 47 14.60 3.09 9.35
N SER A 48 15.17 3.47 8.20
CA SER A 48 16.14 4.58 8.14
C SER A 48 15.56 5.93 8.57
N LEU A 49 14.25 6.15 8.39
CA LEU A 49 13.59 7.34 8.91
C LEU A 49 13.43 7.32 10.43
N GLN A 50 13.23 6.14 11.02
CA GLN A 50 13.12 5.98 12.48
C GLN A 50 14.41 6.39 13.20
N ASP A 51 15.56 6.13 12.56
CA ASP A 51 16.87 6.48 13.12
C ASP A 51 17.11 8.01 13.11
N ALA A 52 16.57 8.70 12.11
CA ALA A 52 16.72 10.15 11.95
C ALA A 52 15.64 10.96 12.70
N GLN A 53 14.45 10.39 12.87
CA GLN A 53 13.26 11.05 13.39
C GLN A 53 12.39 10.05 14.16
N PRO A 54 11.61 10.47 15.17
CA PRO A 54 10.86 9.55 16.01
C PRO A 54 9.71 8.80 15.31
N MET A 55 9.54 8.83 13.98
CA MET A 55 8.51 8.03 13.30
C MET A 55 8.77 6.53 13.55
N THR A 56 7.72 5.73 13.73
CA THR A 56 7.87 4.29 13.99
C THR A 56 7.07 3.41 13.05
N LEU A 57 7.73 2.44 12.42
CA LEU A 57 7.08 1.37 11.66
C LEU A 57 6.49 0.35 12.63
N LEU A 58 5.17 0.19 12.62
CA LEU A 58 4.45 -0.76 13.48
C LEU A 58 4.19 -2.09 12.78
N GLY A 59 3.89 -2.03 11.48
CA GLY A 59 3.62 -3.20 10.64
C GLY A 59 4.54 -3.18 9.43
N ALA A 60 5.25 -4.29 9.20
CA ALA A 60 6.08 -4.47 8.03
C ALA A 60 5.26 -4.44 6.73
N ALA A 61 5.85 -3.95 5.64
CA ALA A 61 5.19 -3.75 4.36
C ALA A 61 4.67 -5.07 3.79
N ARG A 62 3.39 -5.09 3.44
CA ARG A 62 2.71 -6.21 2.76
C ARG A 62 2.31 -5.79 1.37
N GLY A 63 2.68 -6.60 0.37
CA GLY A 63 2.44 -6.35 -1.03
C GLY A 63 1.52 -7.39 -1.65
N VAL A 64 0.70 -6.95 -2.59
CA VAL A 64 -0.12 -7.81 -3.44
C VAL A 64 -0.07 -7.29 -4.87
N TYR A 65 0.08 -8.21 -5.82
CA TYR A 65 -0.12 -7.89 -7.23
C TYR A 65 -1.56 -8.23 -7.64
N LEU A 66 -2.23 -7.28 -8.28
CA LEU A 66 -3.60 -7.40 -8.77
C LEU A 66 -3.55 -7.22 -10.29
N ASP A 67 -3.89 -8.28 -11.03
CA ASP A 67 -3.85 -8.27 -12.49
C ASP A 67 -4.78 -7.20 -13.06
N GLY A 68 -4.29 -6.38 -14.00
CA GLY A 68 -5.02 -5.26 -14.58
C GLY A 68 -5.07 -3.99 -13.71
N TYR A 69 -4.65 -4.07 -12.44
CA TYR A 69 -4.50 -2.88 -11.59
C TYR A 69 -3.03 -2.55 -11.35
N GLY A 70 -2.20 -3.54 -11.01
CA GLY A 70 -0.79 -3.38 -10.64
C GLY A 70 -0.47 -3.82 -9.21
N ALA A 71 0.54 -3.23 -8.59
CA ALA A 71 1.03 -3.62 -7.27
C ALA A 71 0.50 -2.70 -6.17
N VAL A 72 0.00 -3.27 -5.08
CA VAL A 72 -0.46 -2.55 -3.89
C VAL A 72 0.40 -2.94 -2.71
N PHE A 73 0.94 -1.95 -2.00
CA PHE A 73 1.71 -2.12 -0.78
C PHE A 73 1.02 -1.42 0.38
N THR A 74 0.98 -2.08 1.53
CA THR A 74 0.40 -1.55 2.76
C THR A 74 1.39 -1.63 3.90
N LEU A 75 1.43 -0.61 4.76
CA LEU A 75 2.18 -0.64 6.02
C LEU A 75 1.48 0.20 7.09
N GLU A 76 1.90 0.03 8.34
CA GLU A 76 1.37 0.80 9.47
C GLU A 76 2.48 1.59 10.15
N VAL A 77 2.22 2.87 10.40
CA VAL A 77 3.18 3.84 10.91
C VAL A 77 2.59 4.64 12.07
N ASN A 78 3.37 4.83 13.12
CA ASN A 78 3.15 5.87 14.11
C ASN A 78 3.99 7.10 13.75
N LEU A 79 3.34 8.19 13.34
CA LEU A 79 4.02 9.43 12.94
C LEU A 79 4.87 10.03 14.07
N TYR A 80 4.39 9.93 15.31
CA TYR A 80 5.09 10.44 16.47
C TYR A 80 4.67 9.63 17.73
N PRO A 81 5.49 8.67 18.16
CA PRO A 81 5.25 7.84 19.33
C PRO A 81 4.96 8.67 20.57
N SER A 82 3.90 8.28 21.25
CA SER A 82 3.49 8.82 22.54
C SER A 82 3.17 7.66 23.47
N ALA A 83 3.25 7.88 24.77
CA ALA A 83 2.87 6.86 25.74
C ALA A 83 1.34 6.64 25.72
N ALA A 84 0.92 5.40 25.91
CA ALA A 84 -0.49 5.11 26.19
C ALA A 84 -0.87 5.63 27.59
N LEU A 85 -2.17 5.78 27.84
CA LEU A 85 -2.67 6.00 29.19
C LEU A 85 -2.30 4.80 30.08
N SER A 86 -1.99 5.09 31.34
CA SER A 86 -1.60 4.08 32.34
C SER A 86 -2.10 4.49 33.73
N PRO A 87 -2.05 3.60 34.74
CA PRO A 87 -2.37 3.98 36.12
C PRO A 87 -1.55 5.16 36.66
N PHE A 88 -0.34 5.38 36.12
CA PHE A 88 0.56 6.49 36.51
C PHE A 88 0.36 7.74 35.66
N ARG A 89 -0.42 7.65 34.58
CA ARG A 89 -0.78 8.77 33.70
C ARG A 89 -2.15 8.52 33.08
N GLN A 90 -3.18 8.98 33.77
CA GLN A 90 -4.57 8.71 33.41
C GLN A 90 -5.12 9.65 32.34
N SER A 91 -4.49 10.80 32.12
CA SER A 91 -4.91 11.77 31.12
C SER A 91 -3.75 12.61 30.56
N TYR A 92 -4.00 13.22 29.41
CA TYR A 92 -3.18 14.28 28.81
C TYR A 92 -3.95 15.60 28.86
N SER A 93 -3.26 16.70 29.14
CA SER A 93 -3.84 18.03 29.02
C SER A 93 -4.10 18.40 27.55
N GLU A 94 -5.00 19.36 27.33
CA GLU A 94 -5.29 19.85 25.97
C GLU A 94 -4.06 20.46 25.29
N GLU A 95 -3.19 21.12 26.06
CA GLU A 95 -1.94 21.66 25.52
C GLU A 95 -1.00 20.57 25.01
N GLU A 96 -0.85 19.48 25.77
CA GLU A 96 -0.03 18.34 25.33
C GLU A 96 -0.59 17.68 24.07
N LYS A 97 -1.91 17.53 23.98
CA LYS A 97 -2.58 16.99 22.79
C LYS A 97 -2.35 17.89 21.57
N ARG A 98 -2.48 19.23 21.72
CA ARG A 98 -2.19 20.17 20.63
C ARG A 98 -0.74 20.09 20.17
N GLN A 99 0.22 20.07 21.11
CA GLN A 99 1.63 19.97 20.76
C GLN A 99 1.94 18.66 20.02
N LEU A 100 1.33 17.55 20.43
CA LEU A 100 1.44 16.28 19.72
C LEU A 100 0.85 16.37 18.31
N ASN A 101 -0.34 16.97 18.14
CA ASN A 101 -0.97 17.17 16.84
C ASN A 101 -0.06 17.97 15.88
N VAL A 102 0.53 19.06 16.36
CA VAL A 102 1.48 19.88 15.57
C VAL A 102 2.68 19.04 15.12
N ARG A 103 3.28 18.25 16.01
CA ARG A 103 4.42 17.39 15.67
C ARG A 103 4.03 16.30 14.68
N LYS A 104 2.85 15.68 14.84
CA LYS A 104 2.36 14.67 13.91
C LYS A 104 2.09 15.24 12.52
N LYS A 105 1.58 16.47 12.41
CA LYS A 105 1.39 17.15 11.11
C LYS A 105 2.71 17.38 10.39
N GLN A 106 3.73 17.87 11.10
CA GLN A 106 5.08 18.01 10.54
C GLN A 106 5.62 16.66 10.03
N ARG A 107 5.38 15.58 10.77
CA ARG A 107 5.81 14.23 10.36
C ARG A 107 4.98 13.63 9.23
N LEU A 108 3.74 14.09 9.05
CA LEU A 108 2.93 13.70 7.90
C LEU A 108 3.55 14.24 6.61
N GLU A 109 4.02 15.50 6.61
CA GLU A 109 4.72 16.08 5.46
C GLU A 109 6.01 15.30 5.11
N ASP A 110 6.80 14.93 6.13
CA ASP A 110 7.98 14.07 5.95
C ASP A 110 7.61 12.70 5.36
N LEU A 111 6.49 12.11 5.82
CA LEU A 111 5.98 10.83 5.31
C LEU A 111 5.54 10.94 3.86
N GLU A 112 4.87 12.02 3.45
CA GLU A 112 4.43 12.24 2.08
C GLU A 112 5.62 12.24 1.10
N GLU A 113 6.68 12.96 1.44
CA GLU A 113 7.89 12.99 0.60
C GLU A 113 8.53 11.60 0.52
N LYS A 114 8.65 10.89 1.65
CA LYS A 114 9.19 9.53 1.63
C LYS A 114 8.34 8.57 0.81
N ALA A 115 7.02 8.63 0.94
CA ALA A 115 6.10 7.78 0.20
C ALA A 115 6.26 7.99 -1.32
N ARG A 116 6.45 9.24 -1.74
CA ARG A 116 6.71 9.61 -3.14
C ARG A 116 8.04 9.04 -3.64
N GLU A 117 9.12 9.21 -2.86
CA GLU A 117 10.42 8.63 -3.18
C GLU A 117 10.34 7.12 -3.34
N ILE A 118 9.67 6.44 -2.39
CA ILE A 118 9.48 4.98 -2.41
C ILE A 118 8.74 4.54 -3.67
N LEU A 119 7.65 5.20 -4.05
CA LEU A 119 6.92 4.86 -5.28
C LEU A 119 7.83 4.94 -6.51
N VAL A 120 8.63 6.01 -6.62
CA VAL A 120 9.54 6.23 -7.75
C VAL A 120 10.69 5.22 -7.75
N GLU A 121 11.29 4.91 -6.61
CA GLU A 121 12.46 4.04 -6.54
C GLU A 121 12.09 2.55 -6.64
N GLU A 122 11.02 2.12 -5.97
CA GLU A 122 10.67 0.70 -5.89
C GLU A 122 9.97 0.20 -7.16
N SER A 123 9.39 1.10 -7.95
CA SER A 123 8.81 0.78 -9.25
C SER A 123 9.82 0.26 -10.29
N ALA A 124 11.11 0.55 -10.11
CA ALA A 124 12.16 -0.04 -10.94
C ALA A 124 12.36 -1.54 -10.70
N LYS A 125 11.96 -2.05 -9.52
CA LYS A 125 12.13 -3.47 -9.16
C LYS A 125 11.02 -4.36 -9.68
N LEU A 126 9.87 -3.78 -9.99
CA LEU A 126 8.72 -4.47 -10.58
C LEU A 126 8.89 -4.56 -12.10
N THR A 127 9.90 -5.34 -12.51
CA THR A 127 10.21 -5.59 -13.91
C THR A 127 9.08 -6.36 -14.59
N GLY A 128 8.67 -5.87 -15.77
CA GLY A 128 7.56 -6.44 -16.50
C GLY A 128 6.18 -6.01 -16.01
N LEU A 129 6.07 -5.03 -15.09
CA LEU A 129 4.78 -4.38 -14.83
C LEU A 129 4.30 -3.66 -16.11
N PRO A 130 3.08 -3.93 -16.62
CA PRO A 130 2.55 -3.26 -17.81
C PRO A 130 2.45 -1.74 -17.66
N ASP A 131 2.57 -1.03 -18.77
CA ASP A 131 2.23 0.40 -18.82
C ASP A 131 0.76 0.60 -18.44
N GLY A 132 0.46 1.70 -17.75
CA GLY A 132 -0.88 2.00 -17.25
C GLY A 132 -1.28 1.28 -15.96
N GLU A 133 -0.68 0.13 -15.63
CA GLU A 133 -0.82 -0.46 -14.30
C GLU A 133 -0.13 0.41 -13.24
N LYS A 134 -0.72 0.46 -12.05
CA LYS A 134 -0.36 1.36 -10.97
C LYS A 134 0.44 0.65 -9.89
N ILE A 135 1.31 1.41 -9.25
CA ILE A 135 1.88 1.05 -7.97
C ILE A 135 1.25 1.96 -6.94
N ALA A 136 0.62 1.35 -5.94
CA ALA A 136 -0.03 2.02 -4.83
C ALA A 136 0.68 1.72 -3.51
N LEU A 137 0.87 2.74 -2.70
CA LEU A 137 1.37 2.66 -1.34
C LEU A 137 0.32 3.24 -0.40
N ALA A 138 -0.20 2.41 0.49
CA ALA A 138 -1.17 2.78 1.50
C ALA A 138 -0.56 2.67 2.91
N VAL A 139 -0.42 3.80 3.59
CA VAL A 139 0.14 3.91 4.93
C VAL A 139 -0.99 4.14 5.92
N SER A 140 -1.25 3.17 6.78
CA SER A 140 -2.17 3.32 7.90
C SER A 140 -1.47 4.05 9.04
N LEU A 141 -2.12 5.08 9.58
CA LEU A 141 -1.56 5.94 10.61
C LEU A 141 -2.15 5.57 11.98
N PHE A 142 -1.26 5.18 12.88
CA PHE A 142 -1.64 4.83 14.24
C PHE A 142 -1.89 6.09 15.08
N HIS A 143 -3.01 6.07 15.79
CA HIS A 143 -3.45 7.12 16.69
C HIS A 143 -4.05 6.51 17.94
N PHE A 144 -3.75 7.05 19.11
CA PHE A 144 -4.51 6.73 20.31
C PHE A 144 -5.84 7.49 20.33
N ALA A 145 -6.84 6.91 21.01
CA ALA A 145 -8.17 7.51 21.14
C ALA A 145 -8.21 8.84 21.92
N TRP A 146 -7.15 9.16 22.69
CA TRP A 146 -7.08 10.39 23.50
C TRP A 146 -6.44 11.58 22.77
N GLU A 147 -5.91 11.36 21.56
CA GLU A 147 -5.20 12.38 20.79
C GLU A 147 -6.16 13.39 20.16
N ASP A 148 -5.66 14.60 19.91
CA ASP A 148 -6.30 15.54 18.98
C ASP A 148 -5.94 15.17 17.54
N LEU A 149 -6.93 14.68 16.79
CA LEU A 149 -6.77 14.25 15.40
C LEU A 149 -7.18 15.31 14.39
N THR A 150 -7.43 16.55 14.82
CA THR A 150 -7.84 17.63 13.93
C THR A 150 -6.82 17.82 12.81
N GLY A 151 -7.21 17.57 11.56
CA GLY A 151 -6.34 17.67 10.39
C GLY A 151 -5.28 16.57 10.27
N LEU A 152 -5.44 15.43 10.96
CA LEU A 152 -4.63 14.23 10.75
C LEU A 152 -5.49 13.14 10.10
N PRO A 153 -5.02 12.51 9.01
CA PRO A 153 -5.73 11.41 8.38
C PRO A 153 -5.51 10.10 9.15
N ARG A 154 -6.35 9.11 8.88
CA ARG A 154 -6.14 7.73 9.33
C ARG A 154 -5.32 6.94 8.32
N GLN A 155 -5.36 7.33 7.05
CA GLN A 155 -4.60 6.70 6.00
C GLN A 155 -4.07 7.73 5.01
N LEU A 156 -2.83 7.51 4.55
CA LEU A 156 -2.25 8.16 3.39
C LEU A 156 -2.15 7.12 2.28
N VAL A 157 -2.72 7.41 1.12
CA VAL A 157 -2.58 6.57 -0.08
C VAL A 157 -1.94 7.39 -1.18
N MET A 158 -0.89 6.85 -1.81
CA MET A 158 -0.34 7.41 -3.03
C MET A 158 -0.29 6.32 -4.09
N ALA A 159 -0.66 6.66 -5.33
CA ALA A 159 -0.61 5.71 -6.44
C ALA A 159 -0.21 6.41 -7.73
N ALA A 160 0.52 5.69 -8.58
CA ALA A 160 0.96 6.20 -9.87
C ALA A 160 1.13 5.08 -10.89
N ALA A 161 0.86 5.38 -12.16
CA ALA A 161 1.05 4.44 -13.26
C ALA A 161 2.55 4.20 -13.53
N GLN A 162 2.89 2.99 -13.98
CA GLN A 162 4.28 2.55 -14.14
C GLN A 162 5.08 3.39 -15.14
N ASP A 163 4.45 3.79 -16.24
CA ASP A 163 5.01 4.67 -17.27
C ASP A 163 5.32 6.07 -16.72
N LEU A 164 4.45 6.58 -15.85
CA LEU A 164 4.65 7.86 -15.19
C LEU A 164 5.76 7.80 -14.14
N LEU A 165 5.86 6.70 -13.40
CA LEU A 165 6.96 6.46 -12.47
C LEU A 165 8.29 6.29 -13.23
N ALA A 166 8.28 5.69 -14.42
CA ALA A 166 9.44 5.60 -15.29
C ALA A 166 9.93 6.98 -15.74
N GLN A 167 9.01 7.87 -16.13
CA GLN A 167 9.34 9.27 -16.47
C GLN A 167 9.93 10.04 -15.27
N ALA A 168 9.44 9.78 -14.06
CA ALA A 168 9.97 10.40 -12.85
C ALA A 168 11.42 9.93 -12.59
N ARG A 169 11.69 8.62 -12.73
CA ARG A 169 13.04 8.06 -12.59
C ARG A 169 14.02 8.60 -13.63
N SER A 170 13.57 8.86 -14.87
CA SER A 170 14.41 9.42 -15.93
C SER A 170 14.62 10.93 -15.83
N GLY A 171 14.02 11.60 -14.83
CA GLY A 171 14.07 13.05 -14.68
C GLY A 171 13.25 13.81 -15.74
N SER A 172 12.32 13.13 -16.41
CA SER A 172 11.45 13.72 -17.44
C SER A 172 10.22 14.41 -16.86
N LEU A 173 9.95 14.23 -15.56
CA LEU A 173 8.97 14.99 -14.79
C LEU A 173 9.70 15.92 -13.83
N ASP A 174 9.34 17.19 -13.82
CA ASP A 174 9.84 18.11 -12.80
C ASP A 174 9.21 17.82 -11.43
N VAL A 175 9.81 18.37 -10.37
CA VAL A 175 9.39 18.12 -8.98
C VAL A 175 7.95 18.58 -8.70
N ALA A 176 7.52 19.69 -9.31
CA ALA A 176 6.17 20.23 -9.09
C ALA A 176 5.12 19.33 -9.75
N ASP A 177 5.41 18.84 -10.95
CA ASP A 177 4.61 17.87 -11.68
C ASP A 177 4.58 16.52 -10.96
N MET A 178 5.70 16.07 -10.42
CA MET A 178 5.74 14.86 -9.58
C MET A 178 4.85 15.01 -8.34
N ARG A 179 4.94 16.13 -7.62
CA ARG A 179 4.09 16.39 -6.44
C ARG A 179 2.61 16.43 -6.80
N ARG A 180 2.26 17.06 -7.93
CA ARG A 180 0.88 17.14 -8.40
C ARG A 180 0.34 15.77 -8.82
N LYS A 181 1.12 14.99 -9.56
CA LYS A 181 0.67 13.70 -10.10
C LYS A 181 0.75 12.55 -9.08
N PHE A 182 1.60 12.67 -8.07
CA PHE A 182 1.75 11.73 -6.95
C PHE A 182 1.24 12.37 -5.65
N ALA A 183 0.09 13.05 -5.74
CA ALA A 183 -0.52 13.67 -4.58
C ALA A 183 -1.06 12.58 -3.62
N PRO A 184 -0.95 12.78 -2.31
CA PRO A 184 -1.56 11.88 -1.34
C PRO A 184 -3.09 12.02 -1.35
N GLU A 185 -3.75 10.88 -1.26
CA GLU A 185 -5.17 10.77 -0.92
C GLU A 185 -5.29 10.46 0.57
N TYR A 186 -6.17 11.19 1.26
CA TYR A 186 -6.39 11.07 2.69
C TYR A 186 -7.74 10.42 3.01
N PHE A 187 -7.71 9.43 3.89
CA PHE A 187 -8.89 8.74 4.41
C PHE A 187 -8.92 8.78 5.94
#